data_AF-A0A4U5M5Y5-F1
#
_entry.id   AF-A0A4U5M5Y5-F1
#
_cell.length_a   1.000
_cell.length_b   1.000
_cell.length_c   1.000
_cell.angle_alpha   90.00
_cell.angle_beta   90.00
_cell.angle_gamma   90.00
#
_symmetry.space_group_name_H-M   'P 1'
#
loop_
_entity.id
_entity.type
_entity.pdbx_description
1 polymer ?
#
loop_
_entity_poly.entity_id
_entity_poly.type
_entity_poly.pdbx_seq_one_letter_code
_entity_poly.pdbx_strand_id
1 'polypeptide(L)'
;MPEFSIQGFFESYGWYIVFGVAASAFFYLKLVSPALNEYLANKRLVDQKKFDSRINDAYGDNVKKARERLQEKVNAEAERKREKAEWEREQKIIEAKNAQDETEGKLGGSNDVEILINKAINKNKIVIFSKTYCPFCKKAKNVLAQYEPQFVAIELDEHPRGEAIQYNLHKITGIRTVPQVFINGKFIGGGDDTVVAHQSGKIASLL
;
A
#
# COMPACT_ATOMS: atom_id res chain seq x y z
N MET A 1 91.51 -25.02 -68.89
CA MET A 1 90.13 -25.31 -68.40
C MET A 1 89.20 -24.70 -69.44
N PRO A 2 88.23 -25.45 -70.01
CA PRO A 2 87.34 -24.87 -71.01
C PRO A 2 86.49 -23.77 -70.36
N GLU A 3 86.45 -22.60 -70.99
CA GLU A 3 85.61 -21.48 -70.57
C GLU A 3 84.13 -21.85 -70.81
N PHE A 4 83.36 -21.93 -69.73
CA PHE A 4 81.92 -22.22 -69.81
C PHE A 4 81.18 -20.99 -70.34
N SER A 5 80.80 -21.01 -71.62
CA SER A 5 80.00 -19.95 -72.22
C SER A 5 78.52 -20.15 -71.91
N ILE A 6 77.97 -19.26 -71.08
CA ILE A 6 76.53 -19.21 -70.74
C ILE A 6 75.67 -19.06 -72.00
N GLN A 7 76.20 -18.40 -73.03
CA GLN A 7 75.48 -18.13 -74.27
C GLN A 7 75.19 -19.41 -75.08
N GLY A 8 76.15 -20.34 -75.15
CA GLY A 8 75.95 -21.64 -75.82
C GLY A 8 75.03 -22.60 -75.06
N PHE A 9 74.93 -22.48 -73.73
CA PHE A 9 74.02 -23.29 -72.92
C PHE A 9 72.55 -22.98 -73.20
N PHE A 10 72.20 -21.69 -73.29
CA PHE A 10 70.83 -21.28 -73.61
C PHE A 10 70.45 -21.56 -75.06
N GLU A 11 71.40 -21.53 -76.01
CA GLU A 11 71.15 -21.90 -77.41
C GLU A 11 70.81 -23.39 -77.58
N SER A 12 71.44 -24.27 -76.79
CA SER A 12 71.19 -25.73 -76.86
C SER A 12 70.03 -26.20 -75.97
N TYR A 13 69.87 -25.62 -74.77
CA TYR A 13 68.92 -26.13 -73.76
C TYR A 13 67.80 -25.17 -73.37
N GLY A 14 67.82 -23.92 -73.84
CA GLY A 14 66.85 -22.89 -73.45
C GLY A 14 65.40 -23.29 -73.75
N TRP A 15 65.15 -23.94 -74.89
CA TRP A 15 63.81 -24.42 -75.26
C TRP A 15 63.25 -25.43 -74.26
N TYR A 16 64.06 -26.38 -73.77
CA TYR A 16 63.59 -27.38 -72.80
C TYR A 16 63.21 -26.75 -71.46
N ILE A 17 63.89 -25.68 -71.04
CA ILE A 17 63.55 -24.93 -69.82
C ILE A 17 62.21 -24.22 -69.99
N VAL A 18 62.02 -23.51 -71.12
CA VAL A 18 60.76 -22.80 -71.41
C VAL A 18 59.59 -23.79 -71.50
N PHE A 19 59.77 -24.90 -72.23
CA PHE A 19 58.75 -25.95 -72.32
C PHE A 19 58.49 -26.62 -70.96
N GLY A 20 59.51 -26.85 -70.14
CA GLY A 20 59.36 -27.42 -68.80
C GLY A 20 58.56 -26.51 -67.87
N VAL A 21 58.87 -25.22 -67.85
CA VAL A 21 58.11 -24.21 -67.07
C VAL A 21 56.69 -24.09 -67.61
N ALA A 22 56.50 -24.05 -68.93
CA ALA A 22 55.19 -23.97 -69.55
C ALA A 22 54.33 -25.23 -69.28
N ALA A 23 54.91 -26.42 -69.33
CA ALA A 23 54.23 -27.68 -69.04
C ALA A 23 53.88 -27.80 -67.55
N SER A 24 54.79 -27.39 -66.66
CA SER A 24 54.52 -27.33 -65.21
C SER A 24 53.41 -26.33 -64.88
N ALA A 25 53.45 -25.14 -65.49
CA ALA A 25 52.38 -24.16 -65.36
C ALA A 25 51.06 -24.68 -65.93
N PHE A 26 51.08 -25.33 -67.11
CA PHE A 26 49.88 -25.93 -67.71
C PHE A 26 49.28 -27.02 -66.80
N PHE A 27 50.11 -27.90 -66.26
CA PHE A 27 49.68 -28.94 -65.32
C PHE A 27 49.10 -28.34 -64.04
N TYR A 28 49.76 -27.35 -63.46
CA TYR A 28 49.27 -26.62 -62.28
C TYR A 28 47.93 -25.95 -62.58
N LEU A 29 47.84 -25.20 -63.68
CA LEU A 29 46.62 -24.52 -64.09
C LEU A 29 45.49 -25.50 -64.36
N LYS A 30 45.77 -26.66 -64.98
CA LYS A 30 44.72 -27.57 -65.42
C LYS A 30 44.28 -28.59 -64.38
N LEU A 31 45.16 -29.01 -63.47
CA LEU A 31 44.86 -30.08 -62.51
C LEU A 31 44.81 -29.60 -61.06
N VAL A 32 45.71 -28.70 -60.65
CA VAL A 32 45.83 -28.30 -59.24
C VAL A 32 45.00 -27.06 -58.93
N SER A 33 45.02 -26.07 -59.82
CA SER A 33 44.34 -24.79 -59.60
C SER A 33 42.82 -24.90 -59.37
N PRO A 34 42.05 -25.78 -60.06
CA PRO A 34 40.61 -25.87 -59.86
C PRO A 34 40.26 -26.36 -58.46
N ALA A 35 40.91 -27.44 -58.01
CA ALA A 35 40.70 -28.01 -56.69
C ALA A 35 41.14 -27.05 -55.57
N LEU A 36 42.26 -26.35 -55.77
CA LEU A 36 42.73 -25.34 -54.81
C LEU A 36 41.76 -24.15 -54.73
N ASN A 37 41.27 -23.66 -55.87
CA ASN A 37 40.32 -22.55 -55.92
C ASN A 37 38.98 -22.93 -55.27
N GLU A 38 38.49 -24.15 -55.47
CA GLU A 38 37.29 -24.67 -54.82
C GLU A 38 37.47 -24.77 -53.30
N TYR A 39 38.59 -25.31 -52.84
CA TYR A 39 38.91 -25.36 -51.40
C TYR A 39 38.97 -23.96 -50.77
N LEU A 40 39.65 -23.01 -51.43
CA LEU A 40 39.74 -21.64 -50.97
C LEU A 40 38.36 -20.94 -50.99
N ALA A 41 37.53 -21.19 -52.00
CA ALA A 41 36.17 -20.66 -52.07
C ALA A 41 35.30 -21.22 -50.92
N ASN A 42 35.35 -22.53 -50.68
CA ASN A 42 34.62 -23.17 -49.58
C ASN A 42 35.06 -22.66 -48.22
N LYS A 43 36.38 -22.49 -48.01
CA LYS A 43 36.90 -21.91 -46.77
C LYS A 43 36.38 -20.48 -46.55
N ARG A 44 36.42 -19.62 -47.59
CA ARG A 44 35.86 -18.27 -47.52
C ARG A 44 34.36 -18.27 -47.21
N LEU A 45 33.59 -19.18 -47.81
CA LEU A 45 32.16 -19.31 -47.56
C LEU A 45 31.87 -19.72 -46.11
N VAL A 46 32.63 -20.66 -45.55
CA VAL A 46 32.47 -21.06 -44.14
C VAL A 46 32.83 -19.89 -43.21
N ASP A 47 33.94 -19.21 -43.47
CA ASP A 47 34.37 -18.06 -42.66
C ASP A 47 33.33 -16.92 -42.72
N GLN A 48 32.78 -16.65 -43.91
CA GLN A 48 31.71 -15.67 -44.11
C GLN A 48 30.44 -16.06 -43.36
N LYS A 49 29.96 -17.30 -43.50
CA LYS A 49 28.77 -17.79 -42.76
C LYS A 49 28.96 -17.69 -41.25
N LYS A 50 30.16 -17.99 -40.76
CA LYS A 50 30.49 -17.87 -39.33
C LYS A 50 30.47 -16.41 -38.88
N PHE A 51 30.97 -15.50 -39.70
CA PHE A 51 30.89 -14.06 -39.42
C PHE A 51 29.44 -13.57 -39.40
N ASP A 52 28.64 -13.89 -40.42
CA ASP A 52 27.25 -13.48 -40.54
C ASP A 52 26.39 -13.99 -39.37
N SER A 53 26.58 -15.25 -38.96
CA SER A 53 25.92 -15.82 -37.78
C SER A 53 26.24 -15.01 -36.51
N ARG A 54 27.53 -14.72 -36.26
CA ARG A 54 27.94 -13.95 -35.07
C ARG A 54 27.34 -12.56 -35.04
N ILE A 55 27.22 -11.90 -36.20
CA ILE A 55 26.59 -10.58 -36.30
C ILE A 55 25.10 -10.67 -36.01
N ASN A 56 24.41 -11.65 -36.58
CA ASN A 56 22.97 -11.85 -36.34
C ASN A 56 22.67 -12.19 -34.87
N ASP A 57 23.47 -13.05 -34.26
CA ASP A 57 23.34 -13.42 -32.85
C ASP A 57 23.56 -12.20 -31.94
N ALA A 58 24.64 -11.43 -32.20
CA ALA A 58 24.91 -10.20 -31.46
C ALA A 58 23.80 -9.14 -31.64
N TYR A 59 23.24 -9.03 -32.84
CA TYR A 59 22.09 -8.16 -33.10
C TYR A 59 20.86 -8.62 -32.30
N GLY A 60 20.55 -9.91 -32.31
CA GLY A 60 19.46 -10.51 -31.54
C GLY A 60 19.57 -10.26 -30.04
N ASP A 61 20.76 -10.48 -29.47
CA ASP A 61 21.03 -10.24 -28.05
C ASP A 61 20.86 -8.77 -27.67
N ASN A 62 21.34 -7.84 -28.51
CA ASN A 62 21.19 -6.41 -28.27
C ASN A 62 19.73 -5.97 -28.33
N VAL A 63 18.95 -6.48 -29.28
CA VAL A 63 17.51 -6.20 -29.39
C VAL A 63 16.76 -6.75 -28.18
N LYS A 64 17.07 -7.99 -27.75
CA LYS A 64 16.48 -8.61 -26.55
C LYS A 64 16.77 -7.77 -25.31
N LYS A 65 18.04 -7.39 -25.10
CA LYS A 65 18.46 -6.57 -23.96
C LYS A 65 17.82 -5.18 -23.97
N ALA A 66 17.65 -4.58 -25.15
CA ALA A 66 16.94 -3.31 -25.30
C ALA A 66 15.46 -3.43 -24.92
N ARG A 67 14.79 -4.51 -25.34
CA ARG A 67 13.40 -4.79 -24.97
C ARG A 67 13.23 -5.04 -23.47
N GLU A 68 14.12 -5.81 -22.85
CA GLU A 68 14.10 -6.07 -21.41
C GLU A 68 14.24 -4.77 -20.61
N ARG A 69 15.20 -3.91 -20.98
CA ARG A 69 15.36 -2.58 -20.37
C ARG A 69 14.14 -1.69 -20.54
N LEU A 70 13.47 -1.76 -21.68
CA LEU A 70 12.25 -1.00 -21.92
C LEU A 70 11.10 -1.56 -21.06
N GLN A 71 10.98 -2.88 -20.97
CA GLN A 71 9.96 -3.54 -20.15
C GLN A 71 10.15 -3.21 -18.67
N GLU A 72 11.39 -3.22 -18.16
CA GLU A 72 11.70 -2.78 -16.80
C GLU A 72 11.26 -1.33 -16.54
N LYS A 73 11.53 -0.42 -17.48
CA LYS A 73 11.10 0.99 -17.35
C LYS A 73 9.58 1.11 -17.30
N VAL A 74 8.87 0.38 -18.16
CA VAL A 74 7.40 0.35 -18.19
C VAL A 74 6.85 -0.24 -16.89
N ASN A 75 7.42 -1.34 -16.41
CA ASN A 75 7.01 -1.98 -15.16
C ASN A 75 7.23 -1.04 -13.96
N ALA A 76 8.41 -0.42 -13.87
CA ALA A 76 8.72 0.54 -12.80
C ALA A 76 7.83 1.79 -12.84
N GLU A 77 7.44 2.25 -14.04
CA GLU A 77 6.47 3.35 -14.17
C GLU A 77 5.07 2.93 -13.71
N ALA A 78 4.65 1.71 -14.03
CA ALA A 78 3.38 1.17 -13.57
C ALA A 78 3.33 1.00 -12.05
N GLU A 79 4.43 0.55 -11.44
CA GLU A 79 4.57 0.45 -9.98
C GLU A 79 4.47 1.83 -9.31
N ARG A 80 5.23 2.83 -9.77
CA ARG A 80 5.13 4.20 -9.26
C ARG A 80 3.71 4.77 -9.37
N LYS A 81 3.00 4.47 -10.46
CA LYS A 81 1.59 4.89 -10.62
C LYS A 81 0.67 4.20 -9.63
N ARG A 82 0.88 2.90 -9.34
CA ARG A 82 0.10 2.14 -8.35
C ARG A 82 0.35 2.68 -6.94
N GLU A 83 1.61 2.85 -6.55
CA GLU A 83 1.99 3.41 -5.25
C GLU A 83 1.40 4.81 -5.06
N LYS A 84 1.47 5.67 -6.08
CA LYS A 84 0.86 7.00 -6.03
C LYS A 84 -0.67 6.92 -5.85
N ALA A 85 -1.34 6.03 -6.58
CA ALA A 85 -2.79 5.85 -6.47
C ALA A 85 -3.21 5.28 -5.10
N GLU A 86 -2.39 4.40 -4.53
CA GLU A 86 -2.58 3.87 -3.18
C GLU A 86 -2.41 4.96 -2.12
N TRP A 87 -1.33 5.74 -2.20
CA TRP A 87 -1.10 6.91 -1.35
C TRP A 87 -2.27 7.91 -1.42
N GLU A 88 -2.75 8.23 -2.62
CA GLU A 88 -3.91 9.13 -2.80
C GLU A 88 -5.20 8.57 -2.17
N ARG A 89 -5.40 7.25 -2.19
CA ARG A 89 -6.54 6.61 -1.49
C ARG A 89 -6.39 6.69 0.01
N GLU A 90 -5.21 6.41 0.54
CA GLU A 90 -4.93 6.50 1.98
C GLU A 90 -5.12 7.92 2.49
N GLN A 91 -4.63 8.93 1.77
CA GLN A 91 -4.83 10.33 2.12
C GLN A 91 -6.32 10.70 2.17
N LYS A 92 -7.12 10.25 1.21
CA LYS A 92 -8.58 10.45 1.24
C LYS A 92 -9.25 9.78 2.43
N ILE A 93 -8.80 8.59 2.82
CA ILE A 93 -9.33 7.88 4.00
C ILE A 93 -8.98 8.66 5.27
N ILE A 94 -7.75 9.14 5.40
CA ILE A 94 -7.31 9.94 6.56
C ILE A 94 -8.10 11.25 6.62
N GLU A 95 -8.27 11.94 5.50
CA GLU A 95 -9.07 13.17 5.42
C GLU A 95 -10.53 12.92 5.83
N ALA A 96 -11.15 11.83 5.34
CA ALA A 96 -12.51 11.46 5.72
C ALA A 96 -12.64 11.13 7.22
N LYS A 97 -11.65 10.44 7.80
CA LYS A 97 -11.60 10.17 9.26
C LYS A 97 -11.48 11.45 10.07
N ASN A 98 -10.56 12.34 9.68
CA ASN A 98 -10.39 13.64 10.36
C ASN A 98 -11.68 14.47 10.28
N ALA A 99 -12.37 14.48 9.13
CA ALA A 99 -13.66 15.15 8.99
C ALA A 99 -14.75 14.53 9.88
N GLN A 100 -14.76 13.20 10.04
CA GLN A 100 -15.64 12.53 11.00
C GLN A 100 -15.31 12.94 12.44
N ASP A 101 -14.03 12.92 12.82
CA ASP A 101 -13.57 13.32 14.16
C ASP A 101 -13.92 14.80 14.46
N GLU A 102 -13.87 15.69 13.46
CA GLU A 102 -14.31 17.08 13.59
C GLU A 102 -15.83 17.19 13.79
N THR A 103 -16.63 16.38 13.08
CA THR A 103 -18.09 16.34 13.29
C THR A 103 -18.47 15.78 14.66
N GLU A 104 -17.74 14.77 15.15
CA GLU A 104 -17.91 14.22 16.50
C GLU A 104 -17.41 15.19 17.58
N GLY A 105 -16.34 15.94 17.30
CA GLY A 105 -15.81 16.99 18.16
C GLY A 105 -16.79 18.15 18.41
N LYS A 106 -17.63 18.49 17.42
CA LYS A 106 -18.71 19.48 17.57
C LYS A 106 -19.88 19.01 18.44
N LEU A 107 -20.08 17.69 18.60
CA LEU A 107 -21.08 17.13 19.52
C LEU A 107 -20.50 16.80 20.91
N GLY A 108 -19.22 17.07 21.17
CA GLY A 108 -18.51 16.58 22.35
C GLY A 108 -18.32 15.07 22.21
N GLY A 109 -17.11 14.67 21.80
CA GLY A 109 -16.77 13.29 21.47
C GLY A 109 -17.37 12.29 22.45
N SER A 110 -17.98 11.23 21.91
CA SER A 110 -18.73 10.24 22.69
C SER A 110 -17.93 9.72 23.89
N ASN A 111 -16.63 9.49 23.71
CA ASN A 111 -15.72 9.04 24.77
C ASN A 111 -15.57 10.04 25.92
N ASP A 112 -15.37 11.33 25.66
CA ASP A 112 -15.21 12.34 26.72
C ASP A 112 -16.48 12.49 27.55
N VAL A 113 -17.63 12.51 26.88
CA VAL A 113 -18.94 12.65 27.53
C VAL A 113 -19.29 11.39 28.31
N GLU A 114 -18.99 10.22 27.77
CA GLU A 114 -19.15 8.94 28.46
C GLU A 114 -18.25 8.85 29.70
N ILE A 115 -17.00 9.31 29.62
CA ILE A 115 -16.10 9.43 30.78
C ILE A 115 -16.71 10.37 31.84
N LEU A 116 -17.28 11.50 31.44
CA LEU A 116 -17.94 12.43 32.37
C LEU A 116 -19.15 11.79 33.07
N ILE A 117 -20.01 11.09 32.33
CA ILE A 117 -21.18 10.39 32.87
C ILE A 117 -20.73 9.30 33.84
N ASN A 118 -19.83 8.43 33.42
CA ASN A 118 -19.31 7.34 34.25
C ASN A 118 -18.60 7.87 35.50
N LYS A 119 -17.84 8.96 35.38
CA LYS A 119 -17.21 9.62 36.52
C LYS A 119 -18.25 10.16 37.49
N ALA A 120 -19.32 10.79 37.01
CA ALA A 120 -20.39 11.29 37.87
C ALA A 120 -21.13 10.15 38.61
N ILE A 121 -21.43 9.07 37.89
CA ILE A 121 -22.11 7.87 38.41
C ILE A 121 -21.24 7.14 39.45
N ASN A 122 -19.94 7.00 39.20
CA ASN A 122 -19.04 6.25 40.08
C ASN A 122 -18.52 7.07 41.27
N LYS A 123 -18.45 8.40 41.14
CA LYS A 123 -17.99 9.30 42.21
C LYS A 123 -19.05 9.49 43.32
N ASN A 124 -20.34 9.43 42.97
CA ASN A 124 -21.42 9.73 43.88
C ASN A 124 -22.26 8.47 44.16
N LYS A 125 -22.69 8.29 45.41
CA LYS A 125 -23.58 7.17 45.76
C LYS A 125 -24.93 7.28 45.07
N ILE A 126 -25.48 8.50 44.97
CA ILE A 126 -26.71 8.78 44.23
C ILE A 126 -26.46 9.93 43.25
N VAL A 127 -26.79 9.71 41.99
CA VAL A 127 -26.74 10.76 40.95
C VAL A 127 -28.10 10.83 40.24
N ILE A 128 -28.60 12.04 40.04
CA ILE A 128 -29.74 12.32 39.16
C ILE A 128 -29.31 13.22 38.01
N PHE A 129 -29.61 12.79 36.79
CA PHE A 129 -29.57 13.67 35.63
C PHE A 129 -30.96 14.27 35.42
N SER A 130 -31.05 15.59 35.51
CA SER A 130 -32.28 16.35 35.66
C SER A 130 -32.34 17.54 34.70
N LYS A 131 -33.49 18.21 34.63
CA LYS A 131 -33.59 19.58 34.14
C LYS A 131 -34.32 20.47 35.13
N THR A 132 -33.90 21.73 35.28
CA THR A 132 -34.41 22.64 36.34
C THR A 132 -35.92 22.85 36.26
N TYR A 133 -36.45 22.93 35.04
CA TYR A 133 -37.87 23.18 34.76
C TYR A 133 -38.76 21.92 34.86
N CYS A 134 -38.19 20.72 34.95
CA CYS A 134 -38.95 19.49 34.84
C CYS A 134 -39.69 19.13 36.16
N PRO A 135 -41.03 18.97 36.15
CA PRO A 135 -41.78 18.65 37.37
C PRO A 135 -41.49 17.25 37.91
N PHE A 136 -41.23 16.25 37.05
CA PHE A 136 -40.86 14.89 37.48
C PHE A 136 -39.47 14.86 38.13
N CYS A 137 -38.55 15.71 37.66
CA CYS A 137 -37.25 15.88 38.30
C CYS A 137 -37.40 16.46 39.70
N LYS A 138 -38.25 17.49 39.89
CA LYS A 138 -38.52 18.06 41.22
C LYS A 138 -39.08 17.02 42.19
N LYS A 139 -40.02 16.18 41.74
CA LYS A 139 -40.54 15.06 42.55
C LYS A 139 -39.44 14.10 43.01
N ALA A 140 -38.59 13.66 42.07
CA ALA A 140 -37.47 12.76 42.38
C ALA A 140 -36.46 13.40 43.35
N LYS A 141 -36.10 14.67 43.12
CA LYS A 141 -35.19 15.43 44.01
C LYS A 141 -35.75 15.55 45.42
N ASN A 142 -37.03 15.83 45.59
CA ASN A 142 -37.65 15.94 46.91
C ASN A 142 -37.57 14.64 47.72
N VAL A 143 -37.69 13.49 47.05
CA VAL A 143 -37.50 12.18 47.69
C VAL A 143 -36.02 11.94 48.00
N LEU A 144 -35.13 12.25 47.06
CA LEU A 144 -33.70 12.03 47.22
C LEU A 144 -33.03 12.98 48.21
N ALA A 145 -33.65 14.14 48.50
CA ALA A 145 -33.17 15.11 49.49
C ALA A 145 -33.04 14.51 50.91
N GLN A 146 -33.81 13.45 51.21
CA GLN A 146 -33.69 12.73 52.49
C GLN A 146 -32.37 11.95 52.64
N TYR A 147 -31.63 11.77 51.54
CA TYR A 147 -30.35 11.06 51.49
C TYR A 147 -29.16 12.02 51.34
N GLU A 148 -29.36 13.33 51.51
CA GLU A 148 -28.24 14.27 51.59
C GLU A 148 -27.30 13.90 52.76
N PRO A 149 -25.96 14.02 52.57
CA PRO A 149 -25.24 14.61 51.44
C PRO A 149 -24.83 13.60 50.33
N GLN A 150 -25.40 12.39 50.28
CA GLN A 150 -24.97 11.33 49.36
C GLN A 150 -25.50 11.49 47.92
N PHE A 151 -26.35 12.50 47.71
CA PHE A 151 -27.09 12.77 46.48
C PHE A 151 -26.54 14.00 45.74
N VAL A 152 -26.36 13.89 44.42
CA VAL A 152 -25.95 14.98 43.54
C VAL A 152 -26.90 15.08 42.34
N ALA A 153 -27.33 16.30 42.02
CA ALA A 153 -28.10 16.61 40.83
C ALA A 153 -27.24 17.27 39.75
N ILE A 154 -27.33 16.76 38.53
CA ILE A 154 -26.70 17.32 37.33
C ILE A 154 -27.82 17.85 36.43
N GLU A 155 -27.94 19.17 36.34
CA GLU A 155 -28.92 19.84 35.48
C GLU A 155 -28.41 19.92 34.05
N LEU A 156 -29.02 19.14 33.16
CA LEU A 156 -28.63 19.05 31.75
C LEU A 156 -28.95 20.33 30.98
N ASP A 157 -29.90 21.15 31.43
CA ASP A 157 -30.23 22.42 30.79
C ASP A 157 -29.23 23.54 31.12
N GLU A 158 -28.49 23.42 32.22
CA GLU A 158 -27.45 24.39 32.62
C GLU A 158 -26.03 23.91 32.26
N HIS A 159 -25.87 22.61 31.97
CA HIS A 159 -24.57 22.05 31.63
C HIS A 159 -24.17 22.37 30.18
N PRO A 160 -22.96 22.89 29.90
CA PRO A 160 -22.52 23.24 28.54
C PRO A 160 -22.58 22.08 27.54
N ARG A 161 -22.41 20.85 28.03
CA ARG A 161 -22.52 19.59 27.25
C ARG A 161 -23.81 18.82 27.50
N GLY A 162 -24.86 19.49 27.98
CA GLY A 162 -26.09 18.87 28.45
C GLY A 162 -26.81 18.00 27.42
N GLU A 163 -26.89 18.46 26.17
CA GLU A 163 -27.48 17.71 25.06
C GLU A 163 -26.68 16.43 24.76
N ALA A 164 -25.36 16.55 24.68
CA ALA A 164 -24.46 15.42 24.46
C ALA A 164 -24.55 14.39 25.61
N ILE A 165 -24.65 14.86 26.86
CA ILE A 165 -24.87 14.00 28.02
C ILE A 165 -26.22 13.29 27.90
N GLN A 166 -27.30 14.00 27.57
CA GLN A 166 -28.63 13.39 27.40
C GLN A 166 -28.64 12.32 26.31
N TYR A 167 -27.94 12.57 25.20
CA TYR A 167 -27.80 11.61 24.10
C TYR A 167 -27.01 10.36 24.51
N ASN A 168 -25.89 10.51 25.23
CA ASN A 168 -25.12 9.36 25.71
C ASN A 168 -25.84 8.60 26.83
N LEU A 169 -26.55 9.29 27.73
CA LEU A 169 -27.43 8.65 28.72
C LEU A 169 -28.49 7.79 28.04
N HIS A 170 -29.09 8.26 26.92
CA HIS A 170 -30.01 7.45 26.14
C HIS A 170 -29.37 6.18 25.57
N LYS A 171 -28.10 6.23 25.15
CA LYS A 171 -27.36 5.01 24.74
C LYS A 171 -27.14 4.04 25.90
N ILE A 172 -26.85 4.55 27.10
CA ILE A 172 -26.56 3.74 28.29
C ILE A 172 -27.83 3.11 28.86
N THR A 173 -28.91 3.88 29.00
CA THR A 173 -30.13 3.46 29.71
C THR A 173 -31.26 3.03 28.78
N GLY A 174 -31.16 3.34 27.48
CA GLY A 174 -32.26 3.20 26.52
C GLY A 174 -33.34 4.29 26.66
N ILE A 175 -33.24 5.18 27.66
CA ILE A 175 -34.27 6.18 27.96
C ILE A 175 -33.76 7.58 27.60
N ARG A 176 -34.57 8.35 26.85
CA ARG A 176 -34.19 9.71 26.44
C ARG A 176 -34.67 10.78 27.43
N THR A 177 -35.68 10.49 28.24
CA THR A 177 -36.31 11.46 29.15
C THR A 177 -35.50 11.66 30.43
N VAL A 178 -35.75 12.80 31.08
CA VAL A 178 -35.28 13.10 32.44
C VAL A 178 -36.49 13.02 33.40
N PRO A 179 -36.29 12.69 34.69
CA PRO A 179 -34.99 12.40 35.32
C PRO A 179 -34.45 11.00 35.00
N GLN A 180 -33.14 10.81 35.12
CA GLN A 180 -32.50 9.50 35.14
C GLN A 180 -31.68 9.35 36.43
N VAL A 181 -32.02 8.36 37.25
CA VAL A 181 -31.42 8.17 38.59
C VAL A 181 -30.55 6.93 38.63
N PHE A 182 -29.34 7.10 39.17
CA PHE A 182 -28.36 6.05 39.42
C PHE A 182 -28.03 5.97 40.91
N ILE A 183 -27.94 4.75 41.44
CA ILE A 183 -27.52 4.47 42.81
C ILE A 183 -26.38 3.44 42.78
N ASN A 184 -25.22 3.78 43.35
CA ASN A 184 -24.01 2.95 43.37
C ASN A 184 -23.71 2.32 41.99
N GLY A 185 -23.69 3.15 40.95
CA GLY A 185 -23.43 2.69 39.58
C GLY A 185 -24.64 2.10 38.83
N LYS A 186 -25.73 1.74 39.54
CA LYS A 186 -26.87 1.05 38.95
C LYS A 186 -27.98 2.01 38.56
N PHE A 187 -28.45 1.91 37.31
CA PHE A 187 -29.62 2.63 36.84
C PHE A 187 -30.90 2.13 37.53
N ILE A 188 -31.67 3.03 38.13
CA ILE A 188 -32.89 2.71 38.89
C ILE A 188 -34.15 3.04 38.09
N GLY A 189 -34.10 4.10 37.28
CA GLY A 189 -35.23 4.52 36.45
C GLY A 189 -35.43 6.02 36.44
N GLY A 190 -36.67 6.42 36.17
CA GLY A 190 -37.14 7.80 36.13
C GLY A 190 -37.71 8.31 37.45
N GLY A 191 -38.55 9.34 37.36
CA GLY A 191 -39.07 10.05 38.54
C GLY A 191 -40.00 9.19 39.38
N ASP A 192 -40.96 8.53 38.72
CA ASP A 192 -41.92 7.67 39.40
C ASP A 192 -41.25 6.40 39.96
N ASP A 193 -40.32 5.81 39.20
CA ASP A 193 -39.50 4.66 39.66
C ASP A 193 -38.74 4.99 40.94
N THR A 194 -38.23 6.22 41.05
CA THR A 194 -37.48 6.70 42.23
C THR A 194 -38.41 6.82 43.44
N VAL A 195 -39.62 7.35 43.27
CA VAL A 195 -40.62 7.45 44.35
C VAL A 195 -41.02 6.05 44.85
N VAL A 196 -41.31 5.13 43.92
CA VAL A 196 -41.67 3.75 44.24
C VAL A 196 -40.51 3.04 44.96
N ALA A 197 -39.28 3.20 44.48
CA ALA A 197 -38.10 2.59 45.09
C ALA A 197 -37.81 3.13 46.50
N HIS A 198 -38.14 4.40 46.78
CA HIS A 198 -38.05 4.96 48.13
C HIS A 198 -39.10 4.35 49.05
N GLN A 199 -40.37 4.35 48.63
CA GLN A 199 -41.48 3.81 49.42
C GLN A 199 -41.31 2.33 49.74
N SER A 200 -40.75 1.56 48.81
CA SER A 200 -40.48 0.13 49.00
C SER A 200 -39.22 -0.16 49.84
N GLY A 201 -38.48 0.87 50.29
CA GLY A 201 -37.19 0.71 50.98
C GLY A 201 -36.04 0.24 50.09
N LYS A 202 -36.25 0.10 48.78
CA LYS A 202 -35.24 -0.40 47.82
C LYS A 202 -34.04 0.53 47.73
N ILE A 203 -34.25 1.85 47.81
CA ILE A 203 -33.15 2.83 47.83
C ILE A 203 -32.23 2.57 49.04
N ALA A 204 -32.80 2.41 50.23
CA ALA A 204 -32.02 2.14 51.44
C ALA A 204 -31.24 0.81 51.36
N SER A 205 -31.81 -0.22 50.71
CA SER A 205 -31.12 -1.51 50.52
C SER A 205 -29.95 -1.46 49.54
N LEU A 206 -29.89 -0.44 48.68
CA LEU A 206 -28.85 -0.30 47.65
C LEU A 206 -27.69 0.60 48.10
N LEU A 207 -27.78 1.26 49.26
CA LEU A 207 -26.83 2.27 49.77
C LEU A 207 -25.83 1.72 50.79
#